data_AF-A0A250B6B2-F1
#
_entry.id   AF-A0A250B6B2-F1
#
_cell.length_a   1.000
_cell.length_b   1.000
_cell.length_c   1.000
_cell.angle_alpha   90.00
_cell.angle_beta   90.00
_cell.angle_gamma   90.00
#
_symmetry.space_group_name_H-M   'P 1'
#
loop_
_entity.id
_entity.type
_entity.pdbx_description
1 polymer ?
#
loop_
_entity_poly.entity_id
_entity_poly.type
_entity_poly.pdbx_seq_one_letter_code
_entity_poly.pdbx_strand_id
1 'polypeptide(L)' 'MVLKYLSLIIVLFLSIIAVYSIFDVFTSFINVVRYEAMTWQSLGFIFGKIMFFILILAIIMLFYKIYKKSRS' A
#
# COMPACT_ATOMS: atom_id res chain seq x y z
N MET A 1 16.02 -22.18 3.85
CA MET A 1 15.84 -21.30 5.04
C MET A 1 15.94 -19.82 4.67
N VAL A 2 16.99 -19.37 3.98
CA VAL A 2 17.22 -17.95 3.64
C VAL A 2 16.03 -17.30 2.92
N LEU A 3 15.44 -17.94 1.90
CA LEU A 3 14.25 -17.38 1.21
C LEU A 3 13.02 -17.17 2.11
N LYS A 4 12.84 -17.99 3.16
CA LYS A 4 11.73 -17.83 4.12
C LYS A 4 11.90 -16.59 5.00
N TYR A 5 13.12 -16.31 5.44
CA TYR A 5 13.41 -15.09 6.20
C TYR A 5 13.37 -13.85 5.31
N LEU A 6 13.87 -13.94 4.07
CA LEU A 6 13.87 -12.83 3.11
C LEU A 6 12.44 -12.41 2.73
N SER A 7 11.56 -13.38 2.46
CA SER A 7 10.14 -13.13 2.20
C SER A 7 9.42 -12.53 3.42
N LEU A 8 9.75 -12.96 4.63
CA LEU A 8 9.17 -12.41 5.86
C LEU A 8 9.58 -10.96 6.08
N ILE A 9 10.86 -10.62 5.84
CA ILE A 9 11.37 -9.23 5.88
C ILE A 9 10.66 -8.38 4.82
N ILE A 10 10.54 -8.86 3.58
CA ILE A 10 9.85 -8.14 2.50
C ILE A 10 8.38 -7.87 2.88
N VAL A 11 7.66 -8.85 3.42
CA VAL A 11 6.27 -8.67 3.86
C VAL A 11 6.18 -7.67 5.01
N LEU A 12 7.13 -7.68 5.95
CA LEU A 12 7.19 -6.71 7.04
C LEU A 12 7.35 -5.28 6.49
N PHE A 13 8.30 -5.07 5.57
CA PHE A 13 8.52 -3.78 4.91
C PHE A 13 7.28 -3.33 4.12
N LEU A 14 6.69 -4.22 3.31
CA LEU A 14 5.47 -3.92 2.56
C LEU A 14 4.30 -3.55 3.48
N SER A 15 4.21 -4.17 4.66
CA SER A 15 3.17 -3.86 5.64
C SER A 15 3.34 -2.46 6.23
N ILE A 16 4.58 -2.05 6.53
CA ILE A 16 4.88 -0.69 6.98
C ILE A 16 4.54 0.34 5.89
N ILE A 17 4.90 0.05 4.64
CA ILE A 17 4.59 0.92 3.49
C ILE A 17 3.06 1.00 3.29
N ALA A 18 2.34 -0.11 3.45
CA ALA A 18 0.88 -0.12 3.37
C ALA A 18 0.25 0.81 4.42
N VAL A 19 0.69 0.72 5.67
CA VAL A 19 0.21 1.61 6.75
C VAL A 19 0.54 3.06 6.43
N TYR A 20 1.77 3.36 6.00
CA TYR A 20 2.17 4.71 5.60
C TYR A 20 1.30 5.26 4.47
N SER A 21 0.97 4.44 3.48
CA SER A 21 0.11 4.87 2.36
C SER A 21 -1.32 5.22 2.79
N ILE A 22 -1.85 4.59 3.84
CA ILE A 22 -3.15 4.98 4.44
C ILE A 22 -3.05 6.40 5.00
N PHE A 23 -2.03 6.68 5.82
CA PHE A 23 -1.79 8.02 6.34
C PHE A 23 -1.63 9.04 5.21
N ASP A 24 -0.91 8.67 4.16
CA ASP A 24 -0.67 9.55 3.01
C ASP A 24 -1.96 9.88 2.23
N VAL A 25 -2.89 8.92 2.10
CA VAL A 25 -4.23 9.15 1.53
C VAL A 25 -5.02 10.13 2.40
N PHE A 26 -5.08 9.91 3.72
CA PHE A 26 -5.81 10.80 4.63
C PHE A 26 -5.22 12.21 4.65
N THR A 27 -3.89 12.32 4.69
CA THR A 27 -3.21 13.62 4.72
C THR A 27 -3.46 14.38 3.41
N SER A 28 -3.43 13.69 2.28
CA SER A 28 -3.83 14.28 0.99
C SER A 28 -5.30 14.68 0.96
N PHE A 29 -6.21 13.85 1.48
CA PHE A 29 -7.63 14.18 1.52
C PHE A 29 -7.89 15.43 2.37
N ILE A 30 -7.27 15.52 3.56
CA ILE A 30 -7.36 16.69 4.43
C ILE A 30 -6.79 17.93 3.73
N ASN A 31 -5.65 17.82 3.06
CA ASN A 31 -5.06 18.94 2.35
C ASN A 31 -5.94 19.43 1.21
N VAL A 32 -6.52 18.51 0.44
CA VAL A 32 -7.43 18.88 -0.66
C VAL A 32 -8.69 19.55 -0.11
N VAL A 33 -9.29 19.02 0.96
CA VAL A 33 -10.50 19.60 1.55
C VAL A 33 -10.22 20.97 2.21
N ARG A 34 -9.04 21.15 2.79
CA ARG A 34 -8.72 22.34 3.60
C ARG A 34 -8.05 23.47 2.82
N TYR A 35 -7.27 23.14 1.79
CA TYR A 35 -6.40 24.09 1.10
C TYR A 35 -6.60 24.14 -0.42
N GLU A 36 -7.24 23.16 -1.04
CA GLU A 36 -7.47 23.14 -2.50
C GLU A 36 -8.97 23.15 -2.85
N ALA A 37 -9.30 23.53 -4.08
CA ALA A 37 -10.62 23.23 -4.63
C ALA A 37 -10.65 21.76 -5.06
N MET A 38 -11.78 21.07 -4.90
CA MET A 38 -12.00 19.71 -5.44
C MET A 38 -11.99 19.74 -6.98
N THR A 39 -10.79 19.80 -7.54
CA THR A 39 -10.53 19.77 -8.97
C THR A 39 -10.27 18.33 -9.42
N TRP A 40 -10.46 18.07 -10.71
CA TRP A 40 -10.12 16.78 -11.33
C TRP A 40 -8.67 16.34 -11.05
N GLN A 41 -7.75 17.29 -10.90
CA GLN A 41 -6.35 17.01 -10.60
C GLN A 41 -6.15 16.49 -9.17
N SER A 42 -6.74 17.16 -8.18
CA SER A 42 -6.71 16.74 -6.77
C SER A 42 -7.36 15.36 -6.55
N LEU A 43 -8.48 15.10 -7.24
CA LEU A 43 -9.13 13.79 -7.27
C LEU A 43 -8.24 12.71 -7.89
N GLY A 44 -7.54 13.04 -8.99
CA GLY A 44 -6.56 12.15 -9.61
C GLY A 44 -5.41 11.76 -8.68
N PHE A 45 -4.91 12.70 -7.88
CA PHE A 45 -3.87 12.42 -6.88
C PHE A 45 -4.35 11.47 -5.78
N ILE A 46 -5.53 11.72 -5.20
CA ILE A 46 -6.11 10.84 -4.18
C ILE A 46 -6.36 9.44 -4.76
N PHE A 47 -6.90 9.37 -5.97
CA PHE A 47 -7.14 8.11 -6.67
C PHE A 47 -5.84 7.33 -6.92
N GLY A 48 -4.77 8.00 -7.34
CA GLY A 48 -3.45 7.39 -7.51
C GLY A 48 -2.91 6.78 -6.21
N LYS A 49 -3.09 7.46 -5.08
CA LYS A 49 -2.68 6.94 -3.77
C LYS A 49 -3.52 5.72 -3.33
N ILE A 50 -4.83 5.74 -3.59
CA ILE A 50 -5.71 4.58 -3.34
C ILE A 50 -5.29 3.39 -4.21
N MET A 51 -5.02 3.61 -5.50
CA MET A 51 -4.56 2.56 -6.41
C MET A 51 -3.22 1.97 -5.98
N PHE A 52 -2.30 2.80 -5.50
CA PHE A 52 -1.03 2.34 -4.94
C PHE A 52 -1.22 1.45 -3.70
N PHE A 53 -2.13 1.82 -2.80
CA PHE A 53 -2.46 0.99 -1.64
C PHE A 53 -3.05 -0.37 -2.04
N ILE A 54 -3.99 -0.40 -2.99
CA ILE A 54 -4.56 -1.64 -3.53
C ILE A 54 -3.46 -2.53 -4.14
N LEU A 55 -2.52 -1.93 -4.87
CA LEU A 55 -1.40 -2.64 -5.47
C LEU A 55 -0.48 -3.27 -4.41
N ILE A 56 -0.17 -2.53 -3.33
CA ILE A 56 0.61 -3.08 -2.21
C ILE A 56 -0.12 -4.27 -1.57
N LEU A 57 -1.43 -4.14 -1.31
CA LEU A 57 -2.22 -5.24 -0.75
C LEU A 57 -2.21 -6.48 -1.67
N ALA A 58 -2.33 -6.28 -2.99
CA ALA A 58 -2.27 -7.36 -3.96
C ALA A 58 -0.91 -8.08 -3.93
N ILE A 59 0.20 -7.32 -3.82
CA ILE A 59 1.55 -7.89 -3.68
C ILE A 59 1.65 -8.70 -2.38
N ILE A 60 1.19 -8.15 -1.25
CA ILE A 60 1.19 -8.86 0.04
C ILE A 60 0.41 -10.18 -0.06
N MET A 61 -0.78 -10.17 -0.67
CA MET A 61 -1.57 -11.39 -0.88
C MET A 61 -0.84 -12.43 -1.75
N LEU A 62 -0.16 -11.98 -2.80
CA LEU A 62 0.60 -12.85 -3.71
C LEU A 62 1.77 -13.51 -2.96
N PHE A 63 2.54 -12.73 -2.19
CA PHE A 63 3.61 -13.26 -1.34
C PHE A 63 3.09 -14.21 -0.26
N TYR A 64 1.96 -13.88 0.38
CA TYR A 64 1.32 -14.77 1.35
C TYR A 64 0.91 -16.11 0.72
N LYS A 65 0.34 -16.08 -0.49
CA LYS A 65 -0.04 -17.28 -1.25
C LYS A 65 1.19 -18.14 -1.60
N ILE A 66 2.29 -17.53 -2.04
CA ILE A 66 3.55 -18.23 -2.32
C ILE A 66 4.12 -18.87 -1.05
N TYR A 67 4.15 -18.12 0.06
CA TYR A 67 4.64 -18.63 1.34
C TYR A 67 3.81 -19.83 1.84
N LYS A 68 2.48 -19.74 1.76
CA LYS A 68 1.57 -20.84 2.14
C LYS A 68 1.83 -22.08 1.28
N LYS A 69 1.99 -21.92 -0.05
CA LYS A 69 2.29 -23.03 -0.97
C LYS A 69 3.65 -23.67 -0.71
N SER A 70 4.65 -22.90 -0.27
CA SER A 70 5.98 -23.42 0.09
C SER A 70 6.02 -24.18 1.43
N ARG A 71 4.94 -24.16 2.22
CA ARG A 71 4.84 -24.83 3.52
C ARG A 71 3.92 -26.07 3.50
N SER A 72 3.09 -26.22 2.46
CA SER A 72 2.30 -27.42 2.16
C SER A 72 3.11 -28.41 1.33
#